data_AF-A0A6A6DFP4-F1
#
_entry.id   AF-A0A6A6DFP4-F1
#
_cell.length_a   1.000
_cell.length_b   1.000
_cell.length_c   1.000
_cell.angle_alpha   90.00
_cell.angle_beta   90.00
_cell.angle_gamma   90.00
#
_symmetry.space_group_name_H-M   'P 1'
#
loop_
_entity.id
_entity.type
_entity.pdbx_description
1 polymer ?
#
loop_
_entity_poly.entity_id
_entity_poly.type
_entity_poly.pdbx_seq_one_letter_code
_entity_poly.pdbx_strand_id
1 'polypeptide(L)' 'MSRLGVSDAERKALYQFYYNSKPYPRHKDCIQWFQQKYNRKIAQSTVSESFSSHY' A
#
# COMPACT_ATOMS: atom_id res chain seq x y z
N MET A 1 9.91 15.70 8.92
CA MET A 1 8.57 15.12 9.11
C MET A 1 8.71 13.61 9.10
N SER A 2 8.58 12.98 10.26
CA SER A 2 8.74 11.54 10.43
C SER A 2 7.62 10.82 9.67
N ARG A 3 7.93 10.43 8.42
CA ARG A 3 7.06 9.59 7.59
C ARG A 3 6.84 8.31 8.37
N LEU A 4 5.62 8.07 8.85
CA LEU A 4 5.22 6.76 9.35
C LEU A 4 5.41 5.78 8.19
N GLY A 5 6.57 5.14 8.16
CA GLY A 5 6.95 4.19 7.12
C GLY A 5 5.95 3.04 7.11
N VAL A 6 5.52 2.64 5.92
CA VAL A 6 4.87 1.35 5.75
C VAL A 6 5.91 0.29 6.12
N SER A 7 5.61 -0.52 7.12
CA SER A 7 6.49 -1.61 7.56
C SER A 7 6.61 -2.64 6.45
N ASP A 8 7.69 -3.43 6.43
CA ASP A 8 7.88 -4.47 5.41
C ASP A 8 6.69 -5.44 5.32
N ALA A 9 6.16 -5.87 6.47
CA ALA A 9 4.97 -6.72 6.53
C ALA A 9 3.73 -6.07 5.91
N GLU A 10 3.52 -4.77 6.13
CA GLU A 10 2.42 -4.00 5.56
C GLU A 10 2.59 -3.85 4.03
N ARG A 11 3.83 -3.62 3.58
CA ARG A 11 4.19 -3.56 2.16
C ARG A 11 3.94 -4.89 1.46
N LYS A 12 4.38 -6.00 2.06
CA LYS A 12 4.13 -7.36 1.55
C LYS A 12 2.65 -7.66 1.44
N ALA A 13 1.85 -7.26 2.43
CA ALA A 13 0.41 -7.43 2.40
C ALA A 13 -0.25 -6.59 1.28
N LEU A 14 0.23 -5.37 1.06
CA LEU A 14 -0.23 -4.50 -0.04
C LEU A 14 0.08 -5.14 -1.41
N TYR A 15 1.28 -5.69 -1.59
CA TYR A 15 1.64 -6.44 -2.79
C TYR A 15 0.75 -7.66 -3.01
N GLN A 16 0.52 -8.47 -1.97
CA GLN A 16 -0.36 -9.64 -2.06
C GLN A 16 -1.78 -9.25 -2.47
N PHE A 17 -2.32 -8.18 -1.88
CA PHE A 17 -3.63 -7.66 -2.28
C PHE A 17 -3.64 -7.22 -3.75
N TYR A 18 -2.61 -6.49 -4.18
CA TYR A 18 -2.49 -6.00 -5.56
C TYR A 18 -2.47 -7.14 -6.58
N TYR A 19 -1.64 -8.16 -6.36
CA TYR A 19 -1.51 -9.30 -7.28
C TYR A 19 -2.68 -10.28 -7.23
N ASN A 20 -3.36 -10.41 -6.09
CA ASN A 20 -4.53 -11.29 -5.96
C ASN A 20 -5.81 -10.65 -6.52
N SER A 21 -5.84 -9.33 -6.66
CA SER A 21 -7.00 -8.61 -7.18
C SER A 21 -6.94 -8.55 -8.70
N LYS A 22 -7.90 -9.20 -9.39
CA LYS A 22 -8.12 -9.04 -10.83
C LYS A 22 -9.51 -8.43 -11.10
N PRO A 23 -9.60 -7.33 -11.87
CA PRO A 23 -8.52 -6.56 -12.49
C PRO A 23 -7.61 -5.88 -11.45
N TYR A 24 -6.39 -5.51 -11.87
CA TYR A 24 -5.42 -4.88 -10.97
C TYR A 24 -6.01 -3.61 -10.34
N PRO A 25 -5.96 -3.48 -9.00
CA PRO A 25 -6.59 -2.37 -8.28
C PRO A 25 -5.83 -1.08 -8.54
N ARG A 26 -6.53 0.06 -8.62
CA ARG A 26 -5.86 1.35 -8.76
C ARG A 26 -5.27 1.77 -7.41
N HIS A 27 -4.42 2.80 -7.42
CA HIS A 27 -3.85 3.34 -6.18
C HIS A 27 -4.92 3.73 -5.14
N LYS A 28 -6.07 4.28 -5.57
CA LYS A 28 -7.18 4.62 -4.67
C LYS A 28 -7.71 3.39 -3.92
N ASP A 29 -7.79 2.25 -4.61
CA ASP A 29 -8.33 1.01 -4.06
C ASP A 29 -7.32 0.38 -3.09
N CYS A 30 -6.02 0.52 -3.40
CA CYS A 30 -4.94 0.15 -2.48
C CYS A 30 -4.96 1.00 -1.19
N ILE A 31 -5.17 2.31 -1.31
CA ILE A 31 -5.29 3.21 -0.13
C ILE A 31 -6.51 2.83 0.71
N GLN A 32 -7.65 2.58 0.06
CA GLN A 32 -8.89 2.22 0.75
C GLN A 32 -8.74 0.87 1.47
N TRP A 33 -8.21 -0.14 0.79
CA TRP A 33 -7.94 -1.45 1.38
C TRP A 33 -6.97 -1.33 2.57
N PHE A 34 -5.91 -0.53 2.42
CA PHE A 34 -4.94 -0.30 3.49
C PHE A 34 -5.58 0.38 4.71
N GLN A 35 -6.42 1.38 4.48
CA GLN A 35 -7.19 2.05 5.53
C GLN A 35 -8.13 1.08 6.23
N GLN A 36 -8.83 0.22 5.51
CA GLN A 36 -9.72 -0.77 6.12
C GLN A 36 -8.97 -1.82 6.94
N LYS A 37 -7.80 -2.27 6.46
CA LYS A 37 -7.02 -3.32 7.13
C LYS A 37 -6.25 -2.84 8.36
N TYR A 38 -5.66 -1.65 8.29
CA TYR A 38 -4.77 -1.13 9.34
C TYR A 38 -5.35 0.07 10.10
N ASN A 39 -6.60 0.45 9.80
CA ASN A 39 -7.25 1.67 10.30
C ASN A 39 -6.39 2.94 10.14
N ARG A 40 -5.49 2.93 9.15
CA ARG A 40 -4.51 3.99 8.87
C ARG A 40 -4.59 4.38 7.42
N LYS A 41 -4.75 5.68 7.13
CA LYS A 41 -4.71 6.18 5.75
C LYS A 41 -3.27 6.44 5.33
N ILE A 42 -2.91 5.96 4.14
CA ILE A 42 -1.62 6.25 3.50
C ILE A 42 -1.80 7.19 2.31
N ALA A 43 -0.77 7.96 2.00
CA ALA A 43 -0.78 8.82 0.82
C ALA A 43 -0.56 7.99 -0.45
N GLN A 44 -1.00 8.51 -1.59
CA GLN A 44 -0.73 7.90 -2.89
C GLN A 44 0.77 7.75 -3.17
N SER A 45 1.59 8.73 -2.77
CA SER A 45 3.05 8.67 -2.87
C SER A 45 3.60 7.45 -2.12
N THR A 46 3.08 7.18 -0.91
CA THR A 46 3.48 6.02 -0.10
C THR A 46 3.13 4.69 -0.76
N VAL A 47 1.99 4.62 -1.47
CA VAL A 47 1.62 3.44 -2.27
C VAL A 47 2.60 3.25 -3.42
N SER A 48 2.91 4.31 -4.17
CA SER A 48 3.89 4.25 -5.26
C SER A 48 5.31 3.92 -4.78
N GLU A 49 5.74 4.47 -3.64
CA GLU A 49 7.01 4.13 -2.98
C GLU A 49 7.01 2.67 -2.51
N SER A 50 5.88 2.17 -2.01
CA SER A 50 5.75 0.76 -1.58
C SER A 50 5.86 -0.22 -2.74
N PHE A 51 5.50 0.20 -3.96
CA PHE A 51 5.64 -0.60 -5.17
C PHE A 51 6.97 -0.41 -5.90
N SER A 52 7.69 0.68 -5.61
CA SER A 52 8.99 0.97 -6.22
C SER A 52 10.07 0.12 -5.57
N SER A 53 10.66 -0.80 -6.34
CA SER A 53 11.71 -1.75 -5.93
C SER A 53 13.04 -1.11 -5.50
N HIS A 54 13.09 0.20 -5.26
CA HIS A 54 14.30 0.96 -4.96
C HIS A 54 14.35 1.30 -3.45
N TYR A 55 14.46 0.25 -2.64
CA TYR A 55 14.93 0.27 -1.26
C TYR A 55 15.43 -1.12 -0.88
#